data_AF-A0A2M6XZ89-F1
#
_entry.id   AF-A0A2M6XZ89-F1
#
_cell.length_a   1.000
_cell.length_b   1.000
_cell.length_c   1.000
_cell.angle_alpha   90.00
_cell.angle_beta   90.00
_cell.angle_gamma   90.00
#
_symmetry.space_group_name_H-M   'P 1'
#
loop_
_entity.id
_entity.type
_entity.pdbx_description
1 polymer ?
#
loop_
_entity_poly.entity_id
_entity_poly.type
_entity_poly.pdbx_seq_one_letter_code
_entity_poly.pdbx_strand_id
1 'polypeptide(L)'
;EERMDPATGLGLRIAPVSTVGAYAPASTVGYPSTVLMTAIPAKVAGVESVVLATPFRQGRPLDPPVLVAARLSGVDRVFRMGGA
;
A
#
# COMPACT_ATOMS: atom_id res chain seq x y z
N GLU A 1 -17.38 -4.64 -9.09
CA GLU A 1 -18.73 -4.37 -9.61
C GLU A 1 -18.73 -4.51 -11.12
N GLU A 2 -19.82 -5.05 -11.68
CA GLU A 2 -19.97 -5.25 -13.13
C GLU A 2 -21.14 -4.42 -13.63
N ARG A 3 -20.88 -3.52 -14.59
CA ARG A 3 -21.90 -2.68 -15.22
C ARG A 3 -21.97 -3.02 -16.69
N MET A 4 -23.06 -3.67 -17.10
CA MET A 4 -23.33 -4.09 -18.48
C MET A 4 -24.44 -3.22 -19.09
N ASP A 5 -24.25 -2.79 -20.33
CA ASP A 5 -25.29 -2.22 -21.18
C ASP A 5 -26.00 -3.36 -21.94
N PRO A 6 -27.27 -3.66 -21.62
CA PRO A 6 -28.00 -4.76 -22.23
C PRO A 6 -28.30 -4.56 -23.74
N ALA A 7 -28.24 -3.33 -24.27
CA ALA A 7 -28.51 -3.07 -25.67
C ALA A 7 -27.30 -3.36 -26.57
N THR A 8 -26.09 -3.07 -26.09
CA THR A 8 -24.84 -3.25 -26.85
C THR A 8 -24.05 -4.50 -26.43
N GLY A 9 -24.36 -5.08 -25.27
CA GLY A 9 -23.63 -6.20 -24.69
C GLY A 9 -22.25 -5.80 -24.13
N LEU A 10 -21.92 -4.50 -24.10
CA LEU A 10 -20.66 -3.99 -23.58
C LEU A 10 -20.78 -3.66 -22.09
N GLY A 11 -19.69 -3.83 -21.34
CA GLY A 11 -19.67 -3.47 -19.94
C GLY A 11 -18.29 -3.26 -19.36
N LEU A 12 -18.26 -2.74 -18.14
CA LEU A 12 -17.06 -2.52 -17.37
C LEU A 12 -17.10 -3.40 -16.12
N ARG A 13 -16.05 -4.19 -15.94
CA ARG A 13 -15.81 -4.94 -14.71
C ARG A 13 -14.64 -4.33 -13.94
N ILE A 14 -14.92 -3.81 -12.75
CA ILE A 14 -13.91 -3.25 -11.85
C ILE A 14 -13.61 -4.30 -10.77
N ALA A 15 -12.34 -4.69 -10.67
CA ALA A 15 -11.84 -5.61 -9.67
C ALA A 15 -10.46 -5.14 -9.17
N PRO A 16 -10.15 -5.30 -7.87
CA PRO A 16 -8.83 -4.98 -7.34
C PRO A 16 -7.77 -5.96 -7.85
N VAL A 17 -6.52 -5.51 -7.79
CA VAL A 17 -5.37 -6.43 -7.87
C VAL A 17 -5.32 -7.31 -6.62
N SER A 18 -4.71 -8.50 -6.73
CA SER A 18 -4.54 -9.40 -5.59
C SER A 18 -3.54 -8.88 -4.56
N THR A 19 -2.51 -8.13 -4.98
CA THR A 19 -1.47 -7.61 -4.11
C THR A 19 -0.94 -6.26 -4.57
N VAL A 20 -0.72 -5.34 -3.62
CA VAL A 20 -0.06 -4.05 -3.83
C VAL A 20 1.27 -4.02 -3.07
N GLY A 21 2.34 -3.64 -3.78
CA GLY A 21 3.61 -3.23 -3.17
C GLY A 21 3.66 -1.71 -3.06
N ALA A 22 3.78 -1.19 -1.85
CA ALA A 22 3.99 0.22 -1.55
C ALA A 22 5.46 0.45 -1.13
N TYR A 23 6.03 1.57 -1.56
CA TYR A 23 7.36 1.99 -1.12
C TYR A 23 7.25 3.32 -0.38
N ALA A 24 7.56 3.33 0.91
CA ALA A 24 7.71 4.56 1.68
C ALA A 24 9.19 4.91 1.72
N PRO A 25 9.63 5.99 1.05
CA PRO A 25 11.01 6.43 1.12
C PRO A 25 11.37 6.80 2.56
N ALA A 26 12.66 6.92 2.83
CA ALA A 26 13.14 7.51 4.06
C ALA A 26 14.39 8.32 3.72
N SER A 27 14.44 9.56 4.22
CA SER A 27 15.63 10.40 4.13
C SER A 27 16.21 10.55 5.54
N THR A 28 15.99 11.70 6.17
CA THR A 28 16.30 11.97 7.57
C THR A 28 15.17 11.54 8.51
N VAL A 29 13.93 11.58 8.03
CA VAL A 29 12.70 11.18 8.74
C VAL A 29 11.89 10.22 7.88
N GLY A 30 11.07 9.38 8.52
CA GLY A 30 10.08 8.57 7.83
C GLY A 30 8.90 9.40 7.35
N TYR A 31 8.22 8.92 6.30
CA TYR A 31 7.06 9.58 5.70
C TYR A 31 5.79 8.75 5.98
N PRO A 32 5.17 8.88 7.18
CA PRO A 32 3.93 8.15 7.49
C PRO A 32 2.80 8.52 6.52
N SER A 33 2.78 9.76 6.01
CA SER A 33 1.83 10.20 4.99
C SER A 33 1.89 9.35 3.72
N THR A 34 3.08 8.96 3.24
CA THR A 34 3.24 8.08 2.07
C THR A 34 2.62 6.70 2.33
N VAL A 35 2.77 6.17 3.55
CA VAL A 35 2.15 4.89 3.91
C VAL A 35 0.64 5.01 3.86
N LEU A 36 0.06 6.04 4.49
CA LEU A 36 -1.39 6.26 4.49
C LEU A 36 -1.94 6.43 3.07
N MET A 37 -1.29 7.26 2.26
CA MET A 37 -1.72 7.59 0.88
C MET A 37 -1.62 6.41 -0.09
N THR A 38 -0.85 5.37 0.23
CA THR A 38 -0.70 4.19 -0.63
C THR A 38 -1.52 3.00 -0.14
N ALA A 39 -1.53 2.76 1.17
CA ALA A 39 -2.21 1.61 1.75
C ALA A 39 -3.73 1.81 1.89
N ILE A 40 -4.19 3.02 2.26
CA ILE A 40 -5.63 3.27 2.44
C ILE A 40 -6.40 3.07 1.13
N PRO A 41 -5.98 3.65 -0.02
CA PRO A 41 -6.69 3.41 -1.28
C PRO A 41 -6.67 1.93 -1.70
N ALA A 42 -5.57 1.22 -1.46
CA ALA A 42 -5.49 -0.21 -1.76
C ALA A 42 -6.50 -1.03 -0.93
N LYS A 43 -6.62 -0.73 0.37
CA LYS A 43 -7.61 -1.40 1.23
C LYS A 43 -9.05 -1.01 0.89
N VAL A 44 -9.32 0.26 0.59
CA VAL A 44 -10.64 0.72 0.10
C VAL A 44 -11.02 0.04 -1.22
N ALA A 45 -10.06 -0.19 -2.11
CA ALA A 45 -10.29 -0.90 -3.37
C ALA A 45 -10.55 -2.40 -3.19
N GLY A 46 -10.29 -2.96 -2.01
CA GLY A 46 -10.48 -4.38 -1.71
C GLY A 46 -9.27 -5.26 -2.02
N VAL A 47 -8.06 -4.69 -2.07
CA VAL A 47 -6.82 -5.48 -2.25
C VAL A 47 -6.58 -6.38 -1.03
N GLU A 48 -6.39 -7.67 -1.29
CA GLU A 48 -6.21 -8.69 -0.25
C GLU A 48 -4.91 -8.50 0.53
N SER A 49 -3.78 -8.28 -0.17
CA SER A 49 -2.46 -8.11 0.44
C SER A 49 -1.81 -6.77 0.08
N VAL A 50 -1.46 -5.98 1.08
CA VAL A 50 -0.67 -4.75 0.96
C VAL A 50 0.68 -4.94 1.66
N VAL A 51 1.75 -4.79 0.90
CA VAL A 51 3.12 -4.95 1.37
C VAL A 51 3.84 -3.62 1.32
N LEU A 52 4.50 -3.22 2.40
CA LEU A 52 5.29 -2.00 2.48
C LEU A 52 6.79 -2.31 2.46
N ALA A 53 7.53 -1.68 1.55
CA ALA A 53 8.98 -1.59 1.61
C ALA A 53 9.38 -0.20 2.12
N THR A 54 10.33 -0.13 3.04
CA THR A 54 10.90 1.14 3.49
C THR A 54 12.39 1.00 3.84
N PRO A 55 13.25 1.96 3.41
CA PRO A 55 14.67 1.93 3.72
C PRO A 55 14.93 1.91 5.22
N PHE A 56 16.03 1.30 5.62
CA PHE A 56 16.46 1.23 7.01
C PHE A 56 17.96 1.50 7.11
N ARG A 57 18.41 1.93 8.29
CA ARG A 57 19.84 1.99 8.61
C ARG A 57 20.18 0.77 9.47
N GLN A 58 21.24 0.05 9.13
CA GLN A 58 21.68 -1.09 9.93
C GLN A 58 21.91 -0.67 11.39
N GLY A 59 21.48 -1.52 12.32
CA GLY A 59 21.58 -1.26 13.75
C GLY A 59 20.60 -0.22 14.31
N ARG A 60 19.70 0.36 13.49
CA ARG A 60 18.65 1.28 13.95
C ARG A 60 17.26 0.70 13.74
N PRO A 61 16.31 0.96 14.65
CA PRO A 61 14.91 0.63 14.44
C PRO A 61 14.33 1.46 13.29
N LEU A 62 13.25 0.95 12.68
CA LEU A 62 12.42 1.75 11.78
C LEU A 62 11.75 2.89 12.55
N ASP A 63 11.43 3.96 11.83
CA ASP A 63 10.75 5.12 12.39
C ASP A 63 9.36 4.74 12.96
N PRO A 64 9.10 4.90 14.27
CA PRO A 64 7.85 4.46 14.89
C PRO A 64 6.58 5.00 14.22
N PRO A 65 6.48 6.31 13.85
CA PRO A 65 5.41 6.84 13.01
C PRO A 65 5.09 6.02 11.75
N VAL A 66 6.11 5.52 11.03
CA VAL A 66 5.90 4.71 9.81
C VAL A 66 5.26 3.37 10.16
N LEU A 67 5.69 2.73 11.25
CA LEU A 67 5.12 1.46 11.71
C LEU A 67 3.68 1.63 12.22
N VAL A 68 3.40 2.72 12.94
CA VAL A 68 2.05 3.05 13.39
C VAL A 68 1.14 3.33 12.20
N ALA A 69 1.60 4.13 11.23
CA ALA A 69 0.84 4.39 10.00
C ALA A 69 0.56 3.11 9.20
N ALA A 70 1.56 2.22 9.08
CA ALA A 70 1.40 0.93 8.41
C ALA A 70 0.32 0.08 9.09
N ARG A 71 0.37 -0.03 10.41
CA ARG A 71 -0.63 -0.79 11.17
C ARG A 71 -2.04 -0.19 11.04
N LEU A 72 -2.17 1.13 11.17
CA LEU A 72 -3.46 1.80 11.09
C LEU A 72 -4.09 1.77 9.70
N SER A 73 -3.27 1.78 8.64
CA SER A 73 -3.74 1.74 7.24
C SER A 73 -3.97 0.33 6.69
N GLY A 74 -3.72 -0.70 7.49
CA GLY A 74 -3.96 -2.09 7.11
C GLY A 74 -2.83 -2.74 6.31
N VAL A 75 -1.59 -2.21 6.34
CA VAL A 75 -0.45 -2.91 5.74
C VAL A 75 -0.27 -4.29 6.39
N ASP A 76 -0.18 -5.34 5.59
CA ASP A 76 -0.09 -6.73 6.06
C ASP A 76 1.36 -7.13 6.40
N ARG A 77 2.33 -6.63 5.63
CA ARG A 77 3.76 -6.94 5.83
C ARG A 77 4.63 -5.72 5.57
N VAL A 78 5.66 -5.54 6.41
CA VAL A 78 6.66 -4.48 6.26
C VAL A 78 8.03 -5.11 6.04
N PHE A 79 8.69 -4.73 4.96
CA PHE A 79 10.04 -5.13 4.59
C PHE A 79 11.01 -3.98 4.81
N ARG A 80 12.07 -4.28 5.57
CA ARG A 80 13.23 -3.41 5.74
C ARG A 80 14.10 -3.53 4.49
N MET A 81 13.79 -2.76 3.45
CA MET A 81 14.53 -2.72 2.18
C MET A 81 14.26 -1.41 1.46
N GLY A 82 15.18 -0.99 0.60
CA GLY A 82 14.98 0.14 -0.29
C GLY A 82 16.09 0.29 -1.31
N GLY A 83 15.85 1.11 -2.33
CA GLY A 83 16.70 1.16 -3.53
C GLY A 83 16.48 -0.03 -4.47
N ALA A 84 17.21 -0.01 -5.59
CA ALA A 84 17.31 -1.10 -6.56
C ALA A 84 18.75 -1.62 -6.55
#